data_AF-A0A847NG46-F1
#
_entry.id   AF-A0A847NG46-F1
#
_cell.length_a   1.000
_cell.length_b   1.000
_cell.length_c   1.000
_cell.angle_alpha   90.00
_cell.angle_beta   90.00
_cell.angle_gamma   90.00
#
_symmetry.space_group_name_H-M   'P 1'
#
loop_
_entity.id
_entity.type
_entity.pdbx_description
1 polymer ?
#
loop_
_entity_poly.entity_id
_entity_poly.type
_entity_poly.pdbx_seq_one_letter_code
_entity_poly.pdbx_strand_id
1 'polypeptide(L)' 'MAEIFKNEWNDLLKDELEKDYYKKLRAFLIKEYNTRVIYPDAYDIYNALHYTDYKDVKAVILGQDPYHGPNQAHG' A
#
# COMPACT_ATOMS: atom_id res chain seq x y z
N MET A 1 -12.90 -3.93 -7.98
CA MET A 1 -11.47 -4.12 -8.30
C MET A 1 -11.05 -5.52 -7.87
N ALA A 2 -9.87 -6.01 -8.27
CA ALA A 2 -9.30 -7.19 -7.60
C ALA A 2 -9.07 -6.86 -6.11
N GLU A 3 -9.31 -7.83 -5.24
CA GLU A 3 -9.17 -7.66 -3.80
C GLU A 3 -7.70 -7.43 -3.42
N ILE A 4 -7.39 -6.27 -2.82
CA ILE A 4 -6.01 -5.89 -2.45
C ILE A 4 -5.58 -6.64 -1.20
N PHE A 5 -6.45 -6.71 -0.20
CA PHE A 5 -6.17 -7.35 1.09
C PHE A 5 -6.90 -8.68 1.18
N LYS A 6 -6.25 -9.72 1.69
CA LYS A 6 -6.85 -11.05 1.91
C LYS A 6 -7.08 -11.35 3.39
N ASN A 7 -7.22 -10.29 4.20
CA ASN A 7 -7.37 -10.31 5.65
C ASN A 7 -8.36 -9.22 6.10
N GLU A 8 -8.52 -8.98 7.41
CA GLU A 8 -9.60 -8.12 7.95
C GLU A 8 -9.48 -6.66 7.49
N TRP A 9 -8.29 -6.22 7.07
CA TRP A 9 -8.10 -4.90 6.47
C TRP A 9 -8.96 -4.67 5.23
N ASN A 10 -9.32 -5.72 4.48
CA ASN A 10 -10.19 -5.58 3.31
C ASN A 10 -11.55 -5.00 3.70
N ASP A 11 -12.19 -5.55 4.73
CA ASP A 11 -13.51 -5.11 5.16
C ASP A 11 -13.51 -3.70 5.72
N LEU A 12 -12.40 -3.29 6.35
CA LEU A 12 -12.23 -1.96 6.94
C LEU A 12 -11.90 -0.88 5.91
N LEU A 13 -11.14 -1.23 4.86
CA LEU A 13 -10.59 -0.25 3.92
C LEU A 13 -11.26 -0.24 2.54
N LYS A 14 -12.06 -1.26 2.19
CA LYS A 14 -12.70 -1.36 0.86
C LYS A 14 -13.44 -0.08 0.43
N ASP A 15 -14.13 0.58 1.36
CA ASP A 15 -14.87 1.80 1.05
C ASP A 15 -13.94 2.98 0.74
N GLU A 16 -12.76 3.06 1.37
CA GLU A 16 -11.74 4.06 1.01
C GLU A 16 -11.15 3.80 -0.38
N LEU A 17 -10.91 2.53 -0.73
CA LEU A 17 -10.39 2.14 -2.04
C LEU A 17 -11.36 2.46 -3.19
N GLU A 18 -12.66 2.55 -2.90
CA GLU A 18 -13.67 2.87 -3.91
C GLU A 18 -13.88 4.38 -4.10
N LYS A 19 -13.33 5.23 -3.23
CA LYS A 19 -13.45 6.68 -3.37
C LYS A 19 -12.61 7.22 -4.53
N ASP A 20 -13.11 8.30 -5.13
CA ASP A 20 -12.50 8.92 -6.31
C ASP A 20 -11.07 9.37 -6.08
N TYR A 21 -10.72 9.83 -4.87
CA TYR A 21 -9.36 10.26 -4.57
C TYR A 21 -8.37 9.10 -4.66
N TYR A 22 -8.73 7.92 -4.15
CA TYR A 22 -7.89 6.74 -4.19
C TYR A 22 -7.79 6.20 -5.61
N LYS A 23 -8.90 6.17 -6.36
CA LYS A 23 -8.91 5.80 -7.79
C LYS A 23 -7.95 6.68 -8.61
N LYS A 24 -7.96 8.00 -8.36
CA LYS A 24 -7.03 8.95 -8.97
C LYS A 24 -5.58 8.69 -8.55
N LEU A 25 -5.32 8.48 -7.25
CA LEU A 25 -3.99 8.14 -6.74
C LEU A 25 -3.45 6.85 -7.36
N ARG A 26 -4.26 5.80 -7.46
CA ARG A 26 -3.89 4.52 -8.06
C ARG A 26 -3.56 4.68 -9.55
N ALA A 27 -4.36 5.45 -10.29
CA ALA A 27 -4.09 5.74 -11.69
C ALA A 27 -2.78 6.53 -11.87
N PHE A 28 -2.52 7.50 -10.99
CA PHE A 28 -1.25 8.22 -10.93
C PHE A 28 -0.08 7.25 -10.69
N LEU A 29 -0.13 6.44 -9.64
CA LEU A 29 0.93 5.48 -9.31
C LEU A 29 1.20 4.51 -10.46
N ILE A 30 0.17 3.92 -11.07
CA ILE A 30 0.34 3.03 -12.24
C ILE A 30 1.12 3.73 -13.35
N LYS A 31 0.83 5.00 -13.63
CA LYS A 31 1.60 5.76 -14.62
C LYS A 31 3.06 5.91 -14.17
N GLU A 32 3.31 6.28 -12.93
CA GLU A 32 4.65 6.51 -12.39
C GLU A 32 5.53 5.24 -12.39
N TYR A 33 5.00 4.09 -11.98
CA TYR A 33 5.70 2.81 -12.03
C TYR A 33 6.06 2.38 -13.46
N ASN A 34 5.30 2.81 -14.47
CA ASN A 34 5.59 2.52 -15.88
C ASN A 34 6.58 3.52 -16.51
N THR A 35 6.85 4.66 -15.88
CA THR A 35 7.67 5.74 -16.47
C THR A 35 9.00 5.96 -15.76
N ARG A 36 9.11 5.59 -14.48
CA ARG A 36 10.32 5.75 -13.68
C ARG A 36 10.43 4.70 -12.58
N VAL A 37 11.61 4.63 -11.97
CA VAL A 37 11.83 3.80 -10.79
C VAL A 37 11.08 4.42 -9.61
N ILE A 38 10.17 3.65 -9.04
CA ILE A 38 9.42 3.96 -7.83
C ILE A 38 9.71 2.85 -6.83
N TYR A 39 9.83 3.22 -5.55
CA TYR A 39 10.02 2.30 -4.45
C TYR A 39 8.86 2.43 -3.44
N PRO A 40 8.47 1.34 -2.75
CA PRO A 40 8.95 -0.04 -2.93
C PRO A 40 8.44 -0.67 -4.25
N ASP A 41 8.64 -1.97 -4.47
CA ASP A 41 7.95 -2.65 -5.56
C ASP A 41 6.42 -2.49 -5.41
N ALA A 42 5.69 -2.44 -6.54
CA ALA A 42 4.25 -2.22 -6.53
C ALA A 42 3.48 -3.31 -5.76
N TYR A 43 4.03 -4.53 -5.68
CA TYR A 43 3.44 -5.63 -4.90
C TYR A 43 3.72 -5.52 -3.40
N ASP A 44 4.68 -4.69 -2.99
CA ASP A 44 5.10 -4.54 -1.60
C ASP A 44 4.44 -3.34 -0.89
N ILE A 45 3.77 -2.43 -1.62
CA ILE A 45 3.18 -1.18 -1.07
C ILE A 45 2.35 -1.40 0.21
N TYR A 46 1.71 -2.57 0.34
CA TYR A 46 0.79 -2.89 1.43
C TYR A 46 1.33 -3.91 2.43
N ASN A 47 2.63 -4.21 2.40
CA ASN A 47 3.23 -5.27 3.21
C ASN A 47 3.01 -5.11 4.72
N ALA A 48 3.09 -3.90 5.27
CA ALA A 48 2.76 -3.64 6.68
C ALA A 48 1.38 -4.21 7.09
N LEU A 49 0.37 -4.07 6.21
CA LEU A 49 -1.00 -4.55 6.43
C LEU A 49 -1.17 -6.04 6.07
N HIS A 50 -0.32 -6.58 5.20
CA HIS A 50 -0.30 -8.02 4.90
C HIS A 50 0.37 -8.83 6.01
N TYR A 51 1.43 -8.31 6.61
CA TYR A 51 2.16 -8.97 7.70
C TYR A 51 1.45 -8.86 9.05
N THR A 52 0.69 -7.79 9.28
CA THR A 52 -0.02 -7.57 10.54
C THR A 52 -1.50 -7.41 10.26
N ASP A 53 -2.29 -8.46 10.52
CA ASP A 53 -3.75 -8.39 10.44
C ASP A 53 -4.30 -7.40 11.47
N TYR A 54 -5.49 -6.83 11.22
CA TYR A 54 -6.03 -5.72 12.01
C TYR A 54 -6.11 -6.05 13.51
N LYS A 55 -6.65 -7.22 13.85
CA LYS A 55 -6.77 -7.71 15.22
C LYS A 55 -5.43 -8.02 15.91
N ASP A 56 -4.37 -8.26 15.13
CA ASP A 56 -3.05 -8.64 15.64
C ASP A 56 -2.17 -7.41 15.93
N VAL A 57 -2.63 -6.22 15.54
CA VAL A 57 -1.95 -4.95 15.83
C VAL A 57 -1.89 -4.71 17.34
N LYS A 58 -0.67 -4.51 17.86
CA LYS A 58 -0.43 -4.16 19.27
C LYS A 58 0.21 -2.79 19.47
N ALA A 59 0.94 -2.33 18.46
CA ALA A 59 1.62 -1.04 18.43
C ALA A 59 1.67 -0.54 16.99
N VAL A 60 1.73 0.78 16.83
CA VAL A 60 1.88 1.44 15.53
C VAL A 60 3.09 2.35 15.60
N ILE A 61 4.05 2.14 14.70
CA ILE A 61 5.21 3.02 14.52
C ILE A 61 5.03 3.72 13.18
N LEU A 62 4.80 5.03 13.22
CA LEU A 62 4.57 5.84 12.04
C LEU A 62 5.90 6.36 11.47
N GLY A 63 6.23 5.92 10.26
CA GLY A 63 7.27 6.53 9.44
C GLY A 63 6.75 7.75 8.67
N GLN A 64 7.61 8.33 7.83
CA GLN A 64 7.22 9.42 6.94
C GLN A 64 6.99 8.90 5.51
N ASP A 65 8.06 8.51 4.82
CA ASP A 65 8.03 8.02 3.44
C ASP A 65 8.98 6.81 3.30
N PRO A 66 8.82 5.98 2.25
CA PRO A 66 9.74 4.88 1.96
C PRO A 66 11.18 5.37 1.73
N TYR A 67 12.15 4.53 2.06
CA TYR A 67 13.52 4.73 1.61
C TYR A 67 13.59 4.78 0.07
N HIS A 68 14.40 5.71 -0.46
CA HIS A 68 14.44 6.03 -1.88
C HIS A 68 15.61 5.37 -2.65
N GLY A 69 16.44 4.58 -1.97
CA GLY A 69 17.54 3.83 -2.56
C GLY A 69 17.14 2.42 -3.00
N PRO A 70 17.89 1.82 -3.94
CA PRO A 70 17.64 0.47 -4.43
C PRO A 70 17.70 -0.54 -3.29
N ASN A 71 16.73 -1.47 -3.25
CA ASN A 71 16.62 -2.57 -2.28
C ASN A 71 16.53 -2.12 -0.79
N GLN A 72 16.04 -0.91 -0.52
CA GLN A 72 15.89 -0.41 0.86
C GLN A 72 14.45 -0.50 1.39
N ALA A 73 13.46 -0.13 0.58
CA ALA A 73 12.06 -0.15 0.97
C ALA A 73 11.39 -1.47 0.60
N HIS A 74 10.62 -2.05 1.53
CA HIS A 74 9.89 -3.31 1.38
C HIS A 74 8.40 -3.19 1.76
N GLY A 75 7.89 -1.96 1.87
CA GLY A 75 6.56 -1.63 2.41
C GLY A 75 6.30 -2.14 3.81
#